data_AF-Q1QM76-F1
#
_entry.id   AF-Q1QM76-F1
#
_cell.length_a   1.000
_cell.length_b   1.000
_cell.length_c   1.000
_cell.angle_alpha   90.00
_cell.angle_beta   90.00
_cell.angle_gamma   90.00
#
_symmetry.space_group_name_H-M   'P 1'
#
loop_
_entity.id
_entity.type
_entity.pdbx_description
1 polymer ?
#
loop_
_entity_poly.entity_id
_entity_poly.type
_entity_poly.pdbx_seq_one_letter_code
_entity_poly.pdbx_strand_id
1 'polypeptide(L)'
;MAAAMIPNTPWVRTVQQFDDEAIASLAVRLAPMGRIDTDTLLRLHLDMRGQSVSTIATKPNAIAELAALGSFDPERLSMGAWENFKDRTEFLGREFPVGWFVPERRRVAPARLAADGENARIRNVWLVAAMPCDVETGEVLLDRCPACLNLLGWTNLRTVWTCQACDFDLRFAAPRLCPPETFAAAKELASFIFDRGVRLPPPLDELPSLDLLKLCSWLAHVRMLPAELFLGITAKNAPAGFAQVKRWPHSFDETVFDLLGASTGDDLIEGNVIWSKAAGGLLATIDRLSSAKAREVVRSRLAALLGLPPGFTEALRDVTEPRIPLGISITGLDRRR
;
A
#
# COMPACT_ATOMS: atom_id res chain seq x y z
N MET A 1 -28.44 -25.94 21.11
CA MET A 1 -27.85 -25.68 22.44
C MET A 1 -27.73 -24.18 22.59
N ALA A 2 -28.53 -23.56 23.46
CA ALA A 2 -28.41 -22.12 23.72
C ALA A 2 -27.11 -21.87 24.49
N ALA A 3 -26.20 -21.07 23.93
CA ALA A 3 -25.00 -20.65 24.64
C ALA A 3 -25.43 -19.85 25.88
N ALA A 4 -25.02 -20.30 27.06
CA ALA A 4 -25.24 -19.56 28.29
C ALA A 4 -24.63 -18.16 28.14
N MET A 5 -25.45 -17.11 28.19
CA MET A 5 -24.96 -15.72 28.22
C MET A 5 -24.05 -15.57 29.44
N ILE A 6 -22.75 -15.45 29.21
CA ILE A 6 -21.80 -15.07 30.25
C ILE A 6 -22.21 -13.65 30.68
N PRO A 7 -22.48 -13.40 31.97
CA PRO A 7 -22.84 -12.06 32.42
C PRO A 7 -21.76 -11.08 31.98
N ASN A 8 -22.16 -10.08 31.18
CA ASN A 8 -21.29 -9.04 30.64
C ASN A 8 -20.37 -8.55 31.76
N THR A 9 -19.07 -8.80 31.63
CA THR A 9 -18.09 -8.18 32.52
C THR A 9 -18.30 -6.67 32.37
N PRO A 10 -18.66 -5.94 33.44
CA PRO A 10 -18.96 -4.53 33.30
C PRO A 10 -17.65 -3.83 32.91
N TRP A 11 -17.58 -3.41 31.65
CA TRP A 11 -16.53 -2.54 31.16
C TRP A 11 -16.52 -1.29 32.04
N VAL A 12 -15.44 -1.09 32.80
CA VAL A 12 -15.39 -0.06 33.84
C VAL A 12 -15.45 1.34 33.22
N ARG A 13 -14.94 1.46 31.99
CA ARG A 13 -14.93 2.66 31.13
C ARG A 13 -14.93 2.21 29.66
N THR A 14 -15.31 3.09 28.75
CA THR A 14 -15.08 2.89 27.31
C THR A 14 -13.97 3.80 26.81
N VAL A 15 -13.45 3.52 25.63
CA VAL A 15 -12.47 4.36 24.92
C VAL A 15 -13.17 5.19 23.85
N GLN A 16 -12.61 6.34 23.51
CA GLN A 16 -13.12 7.13 22.39
C GLN A 16 -12.84 6.43 21.05
N GLN A 17 -13.89 6.24 20.25
CA GLN A 17 -13.81 5.84 18.84
C GLN A 17 -13.45 7.03 17.96
N PHE A 18 -12.46 6.87 17.08
CA PHE A 18 -12.09 7.86 16.07
C PHE A 18 -12.37 7.33 14.66
N ASP A 19 -12.76 8.21 13.73
CA ASP A 19 -13.10 7.83 12.34
C ASP A 19 -11.91 7.32 11.54
N ASP A 20 -10.70 7.79 11.86
CA ASP A 20 -9.47 7.39 11.21
C ASP A 20 -8.80 6.19 11.88
N GLU A 21 -9.39 5.59 12.91
CA GLU A 21 -8.77 4.51 13.69
C GLU A 21 -8.97 3.13 13.04
N ALA A 22 -7.90 2.32 13.04
CA ALA A 22 -7.97 0.92 12.69
C ALA A 22 -8.75 0.11 13.73
N ILE A 23 -9.62 -0.80 13.29
CA ILE A 23 -10.42 -1.68 14.19
C ILE A 23 -9.51 -2.43 15.19
N ALA A 24 -8.34 -2.90 14.74
CA ALA A 24 -7.36 -3.55 15.61
C ALA A 24 -6.81 -2.62 16.71
N SER A 25 -6.59 -1.33 16.41
CA SER A 25 -6.18 -0.32 17.39
C SER A 25 -7.25 -0.13 18.46
N LEU A 26 -8.51 -0.03 18.04
CA LEU A 26 -9.63 0.14 18.95
C LEU A 26 -9.78 -1.06 19.89
N ALA A 27 -9.64 -2.29 19.40
CA ALA A 27 -9.66 -3.50 20.21
C ALA A 27 -8.54 -3.53 21.26
N VAL A 28 -7.31 -3.15 20.88
CA VAL A 28 -6.16 -3.08 21.79
C VAL A 28 -6.36 -2.03 22.88
N ARG A 29 -6.96 -0.87 22.54
CA ARG A 29 -7.27 0.18 23.52
C ARG A 29 -8.44 -0.19 24.44
N LEU A 30 -9.42 -0.93 23.92
CA LEU A 30 -10.58 -1.37 24.68
C LEU A 30 -10.20 -2.42 25.73
N ALA A 31 -9.41 -3.46 25.38
CA ALA A 31 -9.15 -4.61 26.25
C ALA A 31 -8.74 -4.26 27.71
N PRO A 32 -7.81 -3.31 27.97
CA PRO A 32 -7.46 -2.91 29.34
C PRO A 32 -8.63 -2.35 30.17
N MET A 33 -9.66 -1.78 29.53
CA MET A 33 -10.85 -1.28 30.24
C MET A 33 -11.70 -2.40 30.85
N GLY A 34 -11.58 -3.61 30.30
CA GLY A 34 -12.16 -4.84 30.83
C GLY A 34 -11.21 -5.59 31.76
N ARG A 35 -10.02 -5.03 32.06
CA ARG A 35 -8.93 -5.68 32.81
C ARG A 35 -8.50 -7.03 32.21
N ILE A 36 -8.54 -7.12 30.88
CA ILE A 36 -8.13 -8.27 30.11
C ILE A 36 -7.06 -7.87 29.08
N ASP A 37 -6.29 -8.84 28.61
CA ASP A 37 -5.42 -8.66 27.45
C ASP A 37 -6.20 -8.86 26.13
N THR A 38 -5.54 -8.56 25.01
CA THR A 38 -6.12 -8.69 23.67
C THR A 38 -6.49 -10.14 23.34
N ASP A 39 -5.69 -11.10 23.79
CA ASP A 39 -5.91 -12.52 23.50
C ASP A 39 -7.15 -13.04 24.23
N THR A 40 -7.36 -12.58 25.46
CA THR A 40 -8.56 -12.85 26.25
C THR A 40 -9.78 -12.18 25.66
N LEU A 41 -9.67 -10.93 25.16
CA LEU A 41 -10.74 -10.27 24.40
C LEU A 41 -11.14 -11.11 23.18
N LEU A 42 -10.17 -11.50 22.35
CA LEU A 42 -10.40 -12.33 21.17
C LEU A 42 -11.05 -13.67 21.53
N ARG A 43 -10.53 -14.37 22.54
CA ARG A 43 -10.97 -15.72 22.91
C ARG A 43 -12.34 -15.75 23.59
N LEU A 44 -12.58 -14.87 24.56
CA LEU A 44 -13.76 -14.95 25.42
C LEU A 44 -14.94 -14.12 24.91
N HIS A 45 -14.68 -12.99 24.24
CA HIS A 45 -15.74 -12.07 23.84
C HIS A 45 -16.02 -12.07 22.34
N LEU A 46 -15.02 -12.38 21.49
CA LEU A 46 -15.19 -12.34 20.03
C LEU A 46 -15.21 -13.74 19.38
N ASP A 47 -15.00 -14.80 20.16
CA ASP A 47 -14.88 -16.19 19.68
C ASP A 47 -13.81 -16.39 18.58
N MET A 48 -12.66 -15.75 18.76
CA MET A 48 -11.54 -15.70 17.79
C MET A 48 -10.27 -16.36 18.36
N ARG A 49 -10.38 -17.60 18.82
CA ARG A 49 -9.26 -18.32 19.46
C ARG A 49 -8.06 -18.47 18.53
N GLY A 50 -6.87 -18.07 18.99
CA GLY A 50 -5.61 -18.21 18.26
C GLY A 50 -5.46 -17.29 17.04
N GLN A 51 -6.31 -16.27 16.91
CA GLN A 51 -6.24 -15.30 15.80
C GLN A 51 -5.55 -14.01 16.24
N SER A 52 -5.19 -13.17 15.27
CA SER A 52 -4.67 -11.82 15.51
C SER A 52 -5.80 -10.81 15.61
N VAL A 53 -5.66 -9.73 16.38
CA VAL A 53 -6.67 -8.64 16.44
C VAL A 53 -6.91 -7.99 15.08
N SER A 54 -5.96 -8.08 14.14
CA SER A 54 -6.14 -7.61 12.76
C SER A 54 -7.25 -8.37 12.00
N THR A 55 -7.60 -9.59 12.41
CA THR A 55 -8.65 -10.39 11.72
C THR A 55 -10.06 -10.04 12.20
N ILE A 56 -10.23 -9.17 13.20
CA ILE A 56 -11.56 -8.67 13.60
C ILE A 56 -12.22 -7.97 12.41
N ALA A 57 -11.45 -7.18 11.68
CA ALA A 57 -11.91 -6.38 10.54
C ALA A 57 -12.43 -7.21 9.34
N THR A 58 -12.23 -8.52 9.31
CA THR A 58 -12.75 -9.42 8.26
C THR A 58 -13.97 -10.22 8.71
N LYS A 59 -14.48 -9.97 9.92
CA LYS A 59 -15.55 -10.77 10.52
C LYS A 59 -16.69 -9.87 11.00
N PRO A 60 -17.80 -9.76 10.24
CA PRO A 60 -18.92 -8.91 10.61
C PRO A 60 -19.44 -9.14 12.04
N ASN A 61 -19.56 -10.40 12.47
CA ASN A 61 -20.00 -10.72 13.83
C ASN A 61 -19.01 -10.21 14.89
N ALA A 62 -17.70 -10.34 14.67
CA ALA A 62 -16.70 -9.86 15.63
C ALA A 62 -16.68 -8.33 15.71
N ILE A 63 -16.94 -7.64 14.59
CA ILE A 63 -17.10 -6.18 14.57
C ILE A 63 -18.33 -5.77 15.38
N ALA A 64 -19.47 -6.43 15.19
CA ALA A 64 -20.70 -6.14 15.92
C ALA A 64 -20.54 -6.37 17.43
N GLU A 65 -19.90 -7.49 17.83
CA GLU A 65 -19.60 -7.76 19.24
C GLU A 65 -18.63 -6.73 19.82
N LEU A 66 -17.56 -6.37 19.09
CA LEU A 66 -16.63 -5.32 19.54
C LEU A 66 -17.34 -3.97 19.71
N ALA A 67 -18.27 -3.64 18.81
CA ALA A 67 -19.09 -2.43 18.91
C ALA A 67 -19.99 -2.48 20.15
N ALA A 68 -20.63 -3.61 20.43
CA ALA A 68 -21.46 -3.79 21.62
C ALA A 68 -20.64 -3.64 22.92
N LEU A 69 -19.46 -4.26 23.00
CA LEU A 69 -18.57 -4.19 24.17
C LEU A 69 -18.12 -2.75 24.47
N GLY A 70 -17.78 -2.00 23.42
CA GLY A 70 -17.32 -0.61 23.53
C GLY A 70 -18.43 0.43 23.56
N SER A 71 -19.69 0.03 23.36
CA SER A 71 -20.80 0.95 23.07
C SER A 71 -20.49 1.89 21.89
N PHE A 72 -19.86 1.34 20.85
CA PHE A 72 -19.49 2.04 19.63
C PHE A 72 -20.63 2.01 18.61
N ASP A 73 -20.56 2.91 17.63
CA ASP A 73 -21.42 2.84 16.47
C ASP A 73 -20.95 1.71 15.53
N PRO A 74 -21.78 0.66 15.34
CA PRO A 74 -21.40 -0.50 14.52
C PRO A 74 -21.25 -0.16 13.04
N GLU A 75 -21.98 0.83 12.51
CA GLU A 75 -21.88 1.24 11.11
C GLU A 75 -20.55 1.96 10.87
N ARG A 76 -20.20 2.92 11.75
CA ARG A 76 -18.89 3.60 11.70
C ARG A 76 -17.73 2.63 11.87
N LEU A 77 -17.85 1.65 12.77
CA LEU A 77 -16.80 0.66 12.96
C LEU A 77 -16.63 -0.24 11.73
N SER A 78 -17.74 -0.63 11.10
CA SER A 78 -17.75 -1.48 9.90
C SER A 78 -17.11 -0.80 8.68
N MET A 79 -17.00 0.53 8.65
CA MET A 79 -16.26 1.23 7.58
C MET A 79 -14.78 0.80 7.51
N GLY A 80 -14.17 0.45 8.64
CA GLY A 80 -12.80 -0.04 8.72
C GLY A 80 -12.64 -1.53 8.36
N ALA A 81 -13.72 -2.21 7.98
CA ALA A 81 -13.67 -3.58 7.50
C ALA A 81 -12.95 -3.69 6.16
N TRP A 82 -12.42 -4.88 5.87
CA TRP A 82 -11.76 -5.15 4.60
C TRP A 82 -12.01 -6.57 4.12
N GLU A 83 -11.88 -6.76 2.81
CA GLU A 83 -12.04 -8.05 2.16
C GLU A 83 -10.93 -8.28 1.13
N ASN A 84 -10.38 -9.49 1.10
CA ASN A 84 -9.38 -9.90 0.11
C ASN A 84 -10.04 -10.68 -1.02
N PHE A 85 -9.80 -10.24 -2.23
CA PHE A 85 -10.12 -10.95 -3.46
C PHE A 85 -8.84 -11.51 -4.07
N LYS A 86 -8.97 -12.31 -5.13
CA LYS A 86 -7.82 -12.92 -5.82
C LYS A 86 -6.87 -11.86 -6.40
N ASP A 87 -7.39 -10.73 -6.85
CA ASP A 87 -6.68 -9.72 -7.63
C ASP A 87 -6.69 -8.31 -7.02
N ARG A 88 -7.39 -8.12 -5.90
CA ARG A 88 -7.51 -6.85 -5.18
C ARG A 88 -7.85 -7.05 -3.70
N THR A 89 -7.72 -5.98 -2.94
CA THR A 89 -8.24 -5.86 -1.57
C THR A 89 -9.21 -4.70 -1.52
N GLU A 90 -10.37 -4.86 -0.89
CA GLU A 90 -11.33 -3.79 -0.65
C GLU A 90 -11.21 -3.29 0.80
N PHE A 91 -11.04 -1.98 0.98
CA PHE A 91 -10.91 -1.34 2.29
C PHE A 91 -11.42 0.11 2.23
N LEU A 92 -12.21 0.55 3.21
CA LEU A 92 -12.86 1.88 3.23
C LEU A 92 -13.61 2.20 1.92
N GLY A 93 -14.26 1.19 1.34
CA GLY A 93 -14.98 1.30 0.06
C GLY A 93 -14.07 1.56 -1.16
N ARG A 94 -12.78 1.24 -1.06
CA ARG A 94 -11.77 1.40 -2.12
C ARG A 94 -11.11 0.08 -2.48
N GLU A 95 -10.80 -0.07 -3.76
CA GLU A 95 -10.05 -1.20 -4.28
C GLU A 95 -8.55 -0.88 -4.30
N PHE A 96 -7.75 -1.79 -3.77
CA PHE A 96 -6.30 -1.73 -3.72
C PHE A 96 -5.68 -2.91 -4.46
N PRO A 97 -4.53 -2.75 -5.13
CA PRO A 97 -3.79 -3.89 -5.64
C PRO A 97 -3.34 -4.83 -4.50
N VAL A 98 -3.23 -6.12 -4.79
CA VAL A 98 -2.75 -7.11 -3.79
C VAL A 98 -1.42 -6.67 -3.19
N GLY A 99 -1.32 -6.71 -1.86
CA GLY A 99 -0.12 -6.33 -1.10
C GLY A 99 0.02 -4.82 -0.82
N TRP A 100 -0.91 -3.99 -1.29
CA TRP A 100 -0.95 -2.57 -0.91
C TRP A 100 -1.58 -2.34 0.46
N PHE A 101 -2.41 -3.26 0.94
CA PHE A 101 -3.00 -3.19 2.27
C PHE A 101 -2.35 -4.27 3.15
N VAL A 102 -1.81 -3.87 4.31
CA VAL A 102 -1.02 -4.73 5.21
C VAL A 102 -1.60 -4.71 6.64
N PRO A 103 -2.84 -5.20 6.84
CA PRO A 103 -3.55 -5.12 8.11
C PRO A 103 -2.88 -5.91 9.23
N GLU A 104 -2.07 -6.91 8.90
CA GLU A 104 -1.32 -7.72 9.85
C GLU A 104 -0.08 -7.01 10.45
N ARG A 105 0.33 -5.89 9.85
CA ARG A 105 1.49 -5.12 10.31
C ARG A 105 1.02 -3.84 10.98
N ARG A 106 1.61 -3.55 12.14
CA ARG A 106 1.45 -2.26 12.78
C ARG A 106 2.54 -1.32 12.27
N ARG A 107 2.14 -0.18 11.75
CA ARG A 107 3.07 0.90 11.39
C ARG A 107 2.77 2.12 12.25
N VAL A 108 3.80 2.83 12.69
CA VAL A 108 3.67 3.91 13.67
C VAL A 108 4.44 5.15 13.26
N ALA A 109 3.90 6.31 13.58
CA ALA A 109 4.59 7.60 13.57
C ALA A 109 4.84 8.02 15.04
N PRO A 110 6.06 7.82 15.58
CA PRO A 110 6.41 8.10 16.98
C PRO A 110 5.94 9.45 17.53
N ALA A 111 6.27 10.55 16.85
CA ALA A 111 5.88 11.89 17.31
C ALA A 111 4.38 12.08 17.24
N ARG A 112 3.69 11.53 16.23
CA ARG A 112 2.21 11.55 16.19
C ARG A 112 1.60 10.78 17.35
N LEU A 113 2.10 9.59 17.68
CA LEU A 113 1.64 8.83 18.85
C LEU A 113 1.92 9.58 20.16
N ALA A 114 3.07 10.24 20.28
CA ALA A 114 3.39 11.06 21.45
C ALA A 114 2.40 12.23 21.60
N ALA A 115 2.09 12.92 20.49
CA ALA A 115 1.13 14.03 20.47
C ALA A 115 -0.31 13.60 20.80
N ASP A 116 -0.71 12.38 20.42
CA ASP A 116 -2.02 11.83 20.75
C ASP A 116 -2.16 11.43 22.24
N GLY A 117 -1.04 11.29 22.97
CA GLY A 117 -1.04 11.02 24.42
C GLY A 117 -1.71 9.69 24.80
N GLU A 118 -2.71 9.75 25.68
CA GLU A 118 -3.53 8.58 26.07
C GLU A 118 -4.48 8.11 24.95
N ASN A 119 -4.76 8.97 23.98
CA ASN A 119 -5.60 8.69 22.81
C ASN A 119 -4.77 8.23 21.60
N ALA A 120 -3.51 7.87 21.80
CA ALA A 120 -2.65 7.30 20.78
C ALA A 120 -3.31 6.07 20.14
N ARG A 121 -3.32 6.06 18.81
CA ARG A 121 -4.04 5.08 17.97
C ARG A 121 -3.31 4.83 16.67
N ILE A 122 -3.59 3.69 16.05
CA ILE A 122 -3.12 3.39 14.70
C ILE A 122 -4.17 3.86 13.70
N ARG A 123 -3.73 4.68 12.75
CA ARG A 123 -4.61 5.25 11.73
C ARG A 123 -4.81 4.28 10.57
N ASN A 124 -5.99 4.28 9.96
CA ASN A 124 -6.35 3.45 8.81
C ASN A 124 -5.40 3.67 7.62
N VAL A 125 -5.00 4.92 7.37
CA VAL A 125 -4.01 5.26 6.32
C VAL A 125 -2.65 4.61 6.57
N TRP A 126 -2.27 4.37 7.84
CA TRP A 126 -1.05 3.66 8.22
C TRP A 126 -1.13 2.15 7.97
N LEU A 127 -2.23 1.62 7.44
CA LEU A 127 -2.32 0.22 6.97
C LEU A 127 -2.11 0.07 5.45
N VAL A 128 -2.08 1.17 4.70
CA VAL A 128 -1.79 1.17 3.26
C VAL A 128 -0.28 1.26 2.98
N ALA A 129 0.34 0.16 2.56
CA ALA A 129 1.78 0.01 2.30
C ALA A 129 2.36 1.09 1.36
N ALA A 130 1.54 1.68 0.49
CA ALA A 130 1.91 2.79 -0.37
C ALA A 130 2.11 4.13 0.35
N MET A 131 1.75 4.23 1.63
CA MET A 131 1.99 5.39 2.48
C MET A 131 3.30 5.18 3.24
N PRO A 132 4.41 5.87 2.88
CA PRO A 132 5.70 5.74 3.56
C PRO A 132 5.76 6.55 4.86
N CYS A 133 4.90 7.55 5.00
CA CYS A 133 4.84 8.48 6.12
C CYS A 133 3.41 8.72 6.58
N ASP A 134 3.27 9.29 7.78
CA ASP A 134 2.05 9.93 8.22
C ASP A 134 1.76 11.15 7.34
N VAL A 135 0.54 11.21 6.79
CA VAL A 135 0.15 12.19 5.76
C VAL A 135 -0.14 13.58 6.34
N GLU A 136 -0.25 13.69 7.65
CA GLU A 136 -0.46 14.96 8.35
C GLU A 136 0.87 15.62 8.73
N THR A 137 1.82 14.82 9.24
CA THR A 137 3.09 15.32 9.80
C THR A 137 4.30 15.12 8.89
N GLY A 138 4.22 14.21 7.91
CA GLY A 138 5.37 13.80 7.09
C GLY A 138 6.36 12.89 7.82
N GLU A 139 6.02 12.40 9.01
CA GLU A 139 6.85 11.46 9.77
C GLU A 139 6.87 10.07 9.12
N VAL A 140 8.05 9.53 8.85
CA VAL A 140 8.26 8.18 8.31
C VAL A 140 7.63 7.14 9.23
N LEU A 141 6.83 6.25 8.65
CA LEU A 141 6.19 5.17 9.39
C LEU A 141 7.19 4.06 9.71
N LEU A 142 7.37 3.76 10.99
CA LEU A 142 8.16 2.62 11.46
C LEU A 142 7.34 1.34 11.38
N ASP A 143 7.88 0.30 10.74
CA ASP A 143 7.33 -1.06 10.74
C ASP A 143 8.12 -2.02 11.64
N ARG A 144 9.22 -1.55 12.24
CA ARG A 144 10.07 -2.30 13.18
C ARG A 144 10.34 -1.47 14.42
N CYS A 145 10.49 -2.16 15.55
CA CYS A 145 10.90 -1.52 16.79
C CYS A 145 12.35 -1.01 16.66
N PRO A 146 12.65 0.26 16.97
CA PRO A 146 14.02 0.76 16.89
C PRO A 146 14.94 0.18 17.99
N ALA A 147 14.38 -0.33 19.08
CA ALA A 147 15.15 -0.91 20.18
C ALA A 147 15.55 -2.39 19.94
N CYS A 148 14.64 -3.22 19.42
CA CYS A 148 14.89 -4.66 19.22
C CYS A 148 14.80 -5.15 17.77
N LEU A 149 14.51 -4.26 16.81
CA LEU A 149 14.40 -4.53 15.36
C LEU A 149 13.31 -5.54 14.93
N ASN A 150 12.53 -6.08 15.89
CA ASN A 150 11.39 -6.93 15.59
C ASN A 150 10.33 -6.17 14.79
N LEU A 151 9.72 -6.87 13.83
CA LEU A 151 8.58 -6.35 13.05
C LEU A 151 7.43 -6.04 14.02
N LEU A 152 6.82 -4.86 13.91
CA LEU A 152 5.72 -4.47 14.77
C LEU A 152 4.44 -5.18 14.30
N GLY A 153 3.97 -6.11 15.13
CA GLY A 153 2.75 -6.88 14.91
C GLY A 153 1.64 -6.51 15.88
N TRP A 154 0.57 -7.30 15.82
CA TRP A 154 -0.66 -7.15 16.60
C TRP A 154 -0.82 -8.18 17.73
N THR A 155 0.11 -9.13 17.85
CA THR A 155 0.10 -10.18 18.88
C THR A 155 0.75 -9.69 20.16
N ASN A 156 0.29 -10.18 21.33
CA ASN A 156 0.87 -9.89 22.65
C ASN A 156 1.06 -8.39 22.94
N LEU A 157 0.11 -7.54 22.52
CA LEU A 157 0.19 -6.10 22.74
C LEU A 157 -0.46 -5.70 24.07
N ARG A 158 0.30 -4.95 24.89
CA ARG A 158 -0.27 -4.25 26.06
C ARG A 158 -0.98 -2.95 25.66
N THR A 159 -0.41 -2.22 24.72
CA THR A 159 -0.93 -0.95 24.19
C THR A 159 -0.59 -0.82 22.71
N VAL A 160 -1.23 0.11 22.01
CA VAL A 160 -0.95 0.34 20.57
C VAL A 160 0.37 1.06 20.32
N TRP A 161 1.05 1.56 21.35
CA TRP A 161 2.33 2.27 21.24
C TRP A 161 3.51 1.52 21.88
N THR A 162 3.32 0.34 22.48
CA THR A 162 4.43 -0.48 22.98
C THR A 162 4.85 -1.54 21.98
N CYS A 163 6.14 -1.88 21.93
CA CYS A 163 6.61 -3.04 21.17
C CYS A 163 6.14 -4.34 21.82
N GLN A 164 5.60 -5.27 21.05
CA GLN A 164 5.12 -6.55 21.56
C GLN A 164 6.23 -7.51 22.02
N ALA A 165 7.48 -7.25 21.64
CA ALA A 165 8.61 -8.14 21.91
C ALA A 165 9.47 -7.67 23.09
N CYS A 166 9.73 -6.37 23.20
CA CYS A 166 10.61 -5.81 24.23
C CYS A 166 9.95 -4.73 25.11
N ASP A 167 8.63 -4.53 24.98
CA ASP A 167 7.86 -3.52 25.73
C ASP A 167 8.34 -2.06 25.57
N PHE A 168 9.27 -1.76 24.65
CA PHE A 168 9.73 -0.39 24.37
C PHE A 168 8.55 0.50 23.95
N ASP A 169 8.44 1.67 24.59
CA ASP A 169 7.44 2.68 24.24
C ASP A 169 7.86 3.45 22.97
N LEU A 170 7.14 3.19 21.88
CA LEU A 170 7.42 3.72 20.55
C LEU A 170 7.23 5.25 20.48
N ARG A 171 6.58 5.88 21.46
CA ARG A 171 6.48 7.35 21.57
C ARG A 171 7.83 8.00 21.88
N PHE A 172 8.78 7.25 22.45
CA PHE A 172 10.14 7.72 22.71
C PHE A 172 11.12 7.44 21.55
N ALA A 173 10.66 6.81 20.47
CA ALA A 173 11.49 6.65 19.29
C ALA A 173 11.75 8.01 18.64
N ALA A 174 12.98 8.24 18.17
CA ALA A 174 13.32 9.47 17.46
C ALA A 174 12.54 9.56 16.14
N PRO A 175 11.76 10.64 15.91
CA PRO A 175 11.01 10.81 14.67
C PRO A 175 11.97 11.03 13.50
N ARG A 176 11.58 10.53 12.32
CA ARG A 176 12.28 10.78 11.06
C ARG A 176 11.30 11.38 10.09
N LEU A 177 11.63 12.50 9.47
CA LEU A 177 10.78 13.13 8.46
C LEU A 177 11.10 12.60 7.07
N CYS A 178 10.08 12.45 6.24
CA CYS A 178 10.24 12.20 4.81
C CYS A 178 10.82 13.44 4.12
N PRO A 179 11.59 13.25 3.02
CA PRO A 179 11.92 14.36 2.14
C PRO A 179 10.66 15.11 1.68
N PRO A 180 10.68 16.46 1.55
CA PRO A 180 9.49 17.26 1.24
C PRO A 180 8.74 16.79 -0.02
N GLU A 181 9.47 16.41 -1.07
CA GLU A 181 8.90 15.91 -2.31
C GLU A 181 8.20 14.55 -2.13
N THR A 182 8.74 13.67 -1.28
CA THR A 182 8.12 12.38 -0.96
C THR A 182 6.86 12.59 -0.13
N PHE A 183 6.91 13.51 0.84
CA PHE A 183 5.75 13.85 1.66
C PHE A 183 4.63 14.47 0.82
N ALA A 184 4.95 15.43 -0.05
CA ALA A 184 3.98 16.04 -0.96
C ALA A 184 3.31 14.99 -1.85
N ALA A 185 4.10 14.10 -2.47
CA ALA A 185 3.57 13.04 -3.31
C ALA A 185 2.69 12.04 -2.53
N ALA A 186 3.08 11.68 -1.30
CA ALA A 186 2.30 10.79 -0.44
C ALA A 186 0.97 11.42 -0.03
N LYS A 187 0.97 12.71 0.32
CA LYS A 187 -0.23 13.47 0.65
C LYS A 187 -1.20 13.54 -0.53
N GLU A 188 -0.70 13.83 -1.72
CA GLU A 188 -1.53 13.86 -2.93
C GLU A 188 -2.11 12.49 -3.28
N LEU A 189 -1.32 11.42 -3.17
CA LEU A 189 -1.82 10.06 -3.36
C LEU A 189 -2.89 9.69 -2.32
N ALA A 190 -2.70 10.08 -1.06
CA ALA A 190 -3.69 9.86 -0.01
C ALA A 190 -5.01 10.59 -0.32
N SER A 191 -4.96 11.86 -0.75
CA SER A 191 -6.16 12.58 -1.15
C SER A 191 -6.84 11.98 -2.39
N PHE A 192 -6.09 11.42 -3.33
CA PHE A 192 -6.67 10.66 -4.44
C PHE A 192 -7.40 9.40 -3.94
N ILE A 193 -6.76 8.61 -3.08
CA ILE A 193 -7.31 7.35 -2.56
C ILE A 193 -8.53 7.59 -1.67
N PHE A 194 -8.46 8.54 -0.74
CA PHE A 194 -9.45 8.70 0.32
C PHE A 194 -10.46 9.82 0.03
N ASP A 195 -10.05 10.96 -0.53
CA ASP A 195 -10.88 12.16 -0.64
C ASP A 195 -11.55 12.37 -2.02
N ARG A 196 -11.14 11.63 -3.07
CA ARG A 196 -11.65 11.74 -4.47
C ARG A 196 -11.49 13.12 -5.14
N GLY A 197 -10.79 14.07 -4.52
CA GLY A 197 -10.70 15.43 -5.03
C GLY A 197 -9.74 15.62 -6.23
N VAL A 198 -8.87 14.64 -6.50
CA VAL A 198 -7.80 14.79 -7.49
C VAL A 198 -8.27 14.34 -8.87
N ARG A 199 -8.29 15.28 -9.82
CA ARG A 199 -8.50 15.00 -11.25
C ARG A 199 -7.18 14.67 -11.93
N LEU A 200 -7.21 13.72 -12.86
CA LEU A 200 -6.06 13.27 -13.61
C LEU A 200 -6.17 13.72 -15.08
N PRO A 201 -5.05 13.86 -15.80
CA PRO A 201 -5.09 14.17 -17.23
C PRO A 201 -5.60 12.97 -18.05
N PRO A 202 -6.34 13.20 -19.15
CA PRO A 202 -6.71 12.14 -20.08
C PRO A 202 -5.49 11.40 -20.67
N PRO A 203 -5.61 10.10 -20.97
CA PRO A 203 -6.78 9.23 -20.75
C PRO A 203 -6.78 8.58 -19.35
N LEU A 204 -6.00 9.08 -18.39
CA LEU A 204 -5.81 8.43 -17.08
C LEU A 204 -7.01 8.64 -16.14
N ASP A 205 -7.83 9.66 -16.38
CA ASP A 205 -9.08 9.91 -15.65
C ASP A 205 -10.18 8.88 -15.95
N GLU A 206 -10.09 8.18 -17.09
CA GLU A 206 -11.01 7.11 -17.48
C GLU A 206 -10.61 5.74 -16.92
N LEU A 207 -9.40 5.60 -16.36
CA LEU A 207 -8.94 4.34 -15.80
C LEU A 207 -9.62 4.03 -14.46
N PRO A 208 -10.05 2.77 -14.22
CA PRO A 208 -10.45 2.34 -12.90
C PRO A 208 -9.36 2.62 -11.86
N SER A 209 -9.74 3.01 -10.64
CA SER A 209 -8.77 3.37 -9.60
C SER A 209 -7.73 2.25 -9.35
N LEU A 210 -8.16 0.99 -9.36
CA LEU A 210 -7.27 -0.16 -9.21
C LEU A 210 -6.18 -0.22 -10.30
N ASP A 211 -6.56 0.04 -11.55
CA ASP A 211 -5.65 0.06 -12.70
C ASP A 211 -4.67 1.22 -12.61
N LEU A 212 -5.15 2.38 -12.17
CA LEU A 212 -4.31 3.55 -11.95
C LEU A 212 -3.29 3.33 -10.83
N LEU A 213 -3.68 2.71 -9.70
CA LEU A 213 -2.75 2.40 -8.62
C LEU A 213 -1.65 1.44 -9.09
N LYS A 214 -2.01 0.41 -9.89
CA LYS A 214 -1.04 -0.47 -10.55
C LYS A 214 -0.09 0.31 -11.47
N LEU A 215 -0.62 1.24 -12.26
CA LEU A 215 0.18 2.13 -13.12
C LEU A 215 1.12 3.02 -12.30
N CYS A 216 0.70 3.53 -11.14
CA CYS A 216 1.56 4.33 -10.26
C CYS A 216 2.77 3.52 -9.78
N SER A 217 2.56 2.30 -9.27
CA SER A 217 3.68 1.44 -8.87
C SER A 217 4.63 1.14 -10.03
N TRP A 218 4.08 0.96 -11.23
CA TRP A 218 4.87 0.68 -12.43
C TRP A 218 5.67 1.91 -12.91
N LEU A 219 5.04 3.10 -13.01
CA LEU A 219 5.74 4.33 -13.40
C LEU A 219 6.86 4.68 -12.43
N ALA A 220 6.66 4.46 -11.13
CA ALA A 220 7.70 4.63 -10.14
C ALA A 220 8.89 3.69 -10.36
N HIS A 221 8.63 2.45 -10.78
CA HIS A 221 9.65 1.48 -11.13
C HIS A 221 10.41 1.89 -12.39
N VAL A 222 9.72 2.26 -13.47
CA VAL A 222 10.35 2.60 -14.75
C VAL A 222 11.19 3.87 -14.67
N ARG A 223 10.74 4.89 -13.93
CA ARG A 223 11.51 6.11 -13.71
C ARG A 223 12.83 5.85 -12.97
N MET A 224 12.86 4.85 -12.09
CA MET A 224 13.99 4.52 -11.22
C MET A 224 14.86 3.40 -11.80
N LEU A 225 14.97 3.30 -13.13
CA LEU A 225 15.88 2.36 -13.80
C LEU A 225 17.25 3.01 -14.12
N PRO A 226 18.22 3.12 -13.18
CA PRO A 226 19.62 3.00 -13.57
C PRO A 226 19.91 1.52 -13.88
N ALA A 227 20.77 1.26 -14.86
CA ALA A 227 21.05 -0.08 -15.40
C ALA A 227 21.47 -1.16 -14.37
N GLU A 228 21.76 -0.76 -13.13
CA GLU A 228 22.39 -1.59 -12.10
C GLU A 228 21.50 -1.87 -10.85
N LEU A 229 20.34 -1.21 -10.70
CA LEU A 229 19.47 -1.37 -9.52
C LEU A 229 18.07 -1.89 -9.91
N PHE A 230 17.88 -3.19 -9.79
CA PHE A 230 16.58 -3.83 -9.94
C PHE A 230 15.70 -3.59 -8.71
N LEU A 231 15.08 -2.41 -8.60
CA LEU A 231 14.00 -2.19 -7.64
C LEU A 231 12.75 -2.92 -8.12
N GLY A 232 12.11 -3.74 -7.29
CA GLY A 232 10.83 -4.36 -7.65
C GLY A 232 9.71 -3.33 -7.84
N ILE A 233 8.66 -3.71 -8.57
CA ILE A 233 7.39 -2.96 -8.57
C ILE A 233 6.77 -3.11 -7.17
N THR A 234 6.89 -2.06 -6.34
CA THR A 234 6.40 -2.10 -4.95
C THR A 234 5.44 -0.96 -4.65
N ALA A 235 4.47 -1.23 -3.77
CA ALA A 235 3.52 -0.23 -3.30
C ALA A 235 4.22 1.00 -2.67
N LYS A 236 5.35 0.78 -1.98
CA LYS A 236 6.10 1.84 -1.27
C LYS A 236 6.55 2.99 -2.18
N ASN A 237 6.75 2.71 -3.48
CA ASN A 237 7.19 3.71 -4.46
C ASN A 237 6.01 4.39 -5.16
N ALA A 238 4.77 3.95 -4.94
CA ALA A 238 3.59 4.47 -5.62
C ALA A 238 3.40 5.99 -5.51
N PRO A 239 3.74 6.69 -4.40
CA PRO A 239 3.69 8.15 -4.36
C PRO A 239 4.50 8.82 -5.47
N ALA A 240 5.73 8.36 -5.72
CA ALA A 240 6.58 8.91 -6.77
C ALA A 240 5.99 8.67 -8.18
N GLY A 241 5.35 7.52 -8.37
CA GLY A 241 4.63 7.20 -9.60
C GLY A 241 3.34 7.99 -9.78
N PHE A 242 2.62 8.28 -8.69
CA PHE A 242 1.44 9.13 -8.73
C PHE A 242 1.80 10.56 -9.16
N ALA A 243 2.94 11.08 -8.70
CA ALA A 243 3.48 12.34 -9.20
C ALA A 243 3.78 12.31 -10.71
N GLN A 244 4.13 11.14 -11.28
CA GLN A 244 4.28 11.00 -12.73
C GLN A 244 2.93 11.00 -13.44
N VAL A 245 1.95 10.25 -12.94
CA VAL A 245 0.58 10.20 -13.49
C VAL A 245 -0.01 11.60 -13.63
N LYS A 246 0.17 12.47 -12.63
CA LYS A 246 -0.33 13.85 -12.70
C LYS A 246 0.26 14.71 -13.81
N ARG A 247 1.48 14.39 -14.27
CA ARG A 247 2.21 15.10 -15.34
C ARG A 247 2.06 14.44 -16.70
N TRP A 248 1.20 13.42 -16.81
CA TRP A 248 1.00 12.69 -18.05
C TRP A 248 0.49 13.61 -19.20
N PRO A 249 0.93 13.39 -20.45
CA PRO A 249 1.87 12.35 -20.90
C PRO A 249 3.36 12.71 -20.72
N HIS A 250 3.69 13.97 -20.46
CA HIS A 250 5.05 14.49 -20.47
C HIS A 250 6.04 13.71 -19.60
N SER A 251 5.63 13.31 -18.39
CA SER A 251 6.48 12.50 -17.50
C SER A 251 6.89 11.15 -18.07
N PHE A 252 6.00 10.52 -18.85
CA PHE A 252 6.32 9.27 -19.52
C PHE A 252 7.24 9.51 -20.71
N ASP A 253 7.01 10.57 -21.48
CA ASP A 253 7.88 10.92 -22.61
C ASP A 253 9.31 11.23 -22.14
N GLU A 254 9.47 12.01 -21.07
CA GLU A 254 10.77 12.26 -20.41
C GLU A 254 11.47 10.94 -20.06
N THR A 255 10.72 9.99 -19.47
CA THR A 255 11.26 8.69 -19.11
C THR A 255 11.70 7.88 -20.35
N VAL A 256 10.95 7.96 -21.44
CA VAL A 256 11.30 7.28 -22.70
C VAL A 256 12.56 7.92 -23.32
N PHE A 257 12.62 9.25 -23.36
CA PHE A 257 13.79 9.97 -23.88
C PHE A 257 15.06 9.64 -23.09
N ASP A 258 14.99 9.65 -21.76
CA ASP A 258 16.09 9.27 -20.88
C ASP A 258 16.55 7.83 -21.14
N LEU A 259 15.61 6.88 -21.26
CA LEU A 259 15.91 5.46 -21.49
C LEU A 259 16.50 5.20 -22.89
N LEU A 260 16.12 5.99 -23.88
CA LEU A 260 16.58 5.85 -25.27
C LEU A 260 17.79 6.72 -25.59
N GLY A 261 18.23 7.58 -24.67
CA GLY A 261 19.33 8.53 -24.89
C GLY A 261 18.99 9.58 -25.94
N ALA A 262 17.71 9.94 -26.07
CA ALA A 262 17.20 10.93 -27.02
C ALA A 262 16.93 12.26 -26.31
N SER A 263 17.05 13.37 -27.03
CA SER A 263 16.68 14.71 -26.52
C SER A 263 15.33 15.16 -27.06
N THR A 264 14.94 14.68 -28.24
CA THR A 264 13.69 15.05 -28.93
C THR A 264 12.98 13.83 -29.51
N GLY A 265 11.72 14.04 -29.95
CA GLY A 265 10.99 13.03 -30.72
C GLY A 265 11.60 12.74 -32.08
N ASP A 266 12.20 13.74 -32.73
CA ASP A 266 12.84 13.58 -34.05
C ASP A 266 14.06 12.66 -33.96
N ASP A 267 14.83 12.76 -32.86
CA ASP A 267 15.96 11.85 -32.58
C ASP A 267 15.54 10.37 -32.52
N LEU A 268 14.28 10.11 -32.16
CA LEU A 268 13.73 8.74 -32.11
C LEU A 268 13.36 8.23 -33.52
N ILE A 269 13.06 9.10 -34.47
CA ILE A 269 12.55 8.72 -35.81
C ILE A 269 13.71 8.43 -36.78
N GLU A 270 14.83 9.14 -36.69
CA GLU A 270 15.98 9.03 -37.62
C GLU A 270 16.88 7.79 -37.41
N GLY A 271 16.29 6.70 -36.90
CA GLY A 271 16.89 5.64 -36.09
C GLY A 271 18.21 4.98 -36.50
N ASN A 272 19.00 4.68 -35.46
CA ASN A 272 20.21 3.83 -35.47
C ASN A 272 19.95 2.56 -34.63
N VAL A 273 20.47 1.37 -34.97
CA VAL A 273 20.14 0.02 -34.42
C VAL A 273 19.99 -0.11 -32.88
N ILE A 274 20.53 0.82 -32.11
CA ILE A 274 20.53 0.83 -30.63
C ILE A 274 19.13 1.03 -30.03
N TRP A 275 18.25 1.83 -30.64
CA TRP A 275 16.90 2.11 -30.12
C TRP A 275 15.96 0.89 -30.09
N SER A 276 16.08 -0.05 -31.04
CA SER A 276 15.16 -1.19 -31.16
C SER A 276 15.28 -2.14 -29.97
N LYS A 277 16.50 -2.31 -29.43
CA LYS A 277 16.73 -3.12 -28.22
C LYS A 277 16.15 -2.46 -26.97
N ALA A 278 16.35 -1.15 -26.80
CA ALA A 278 15.85 -0.42 -25.65
C ALA A 278 14.31 -0.30 -25.68
N ALA A 279 13.72 -0.06 -26.86
CA ALA A 279 12.28 -0.12 -27.06
C ALA A 279 11.70 -1.52 -26.76
N GLY A 280 12.40 -2.59 -27.16
CA GLY A 280 12.03 -3.96 -26.79
C GLY A 280 12.04 -4.20 -25.28
N GLY A 281 13.06 -3.69 -24.56
CA GLY A 281 13.12 -3.74 -23.10
C GLY A 281 11.99 -2.97 -22.41
N LEU A 282 11.63 -1.80 -22.95
CA LEU A 282 10.50 -1.02 -22.45
C LEU A 282 9.17 -1.74 -22.70
N LEU A 283 8.95 -2.29 -23.89
CA LEU A 283 7.76 -3.10 -24.20
C LEU A 283 7.64 -4.32 -23.28
N ALA A 284 8.74 -5.04 -23.05
CA ALA A 284 8.75 -6.15 -22.08
C ALA A 284 8.38 -5.68 -20.67
N THR A 285 8.77 -4.47 -20.29
CA THR A 285 8.41 -3.87 -18.99
C THR A 285 6.95 -3.44 -18.96
N ILE A 286 6.41 -2.90 -20.05
CA ILE A 286 4.97 -2.59 -20.21
C ILE A 286 4.15 -3.88 -20.09
N ASP A 287 4.60 -4.99 -20.69
CA ASP A 287 3.87 -6.26 -20.66
C ASP A 287 3.73 -6.85 -19.25
N ARG A 288 4.62 -6.46 -18.32
CA ARG A 288 4.56 -6.81 -16.88
C ARG A 288 3.56 -5.98 -16.08
N LEU A 289 3.01 -4.89 -16.65
CA LEU A 289 1.94 -4.14 -16.02
C LEU A 289 0.67 -5.02 -15.97
N SER A 290 0.16 -5.27 -14.77
CA SER A 290 -0.91 -6.24 -14.54
C SER A 290 -2.30 -5.80 -15.04
N SER A 291 -2.45 -4.53 -15.42
CA SER A 291 -3.69 -3.98 -15.97
C SER A 291 -3.65 -3.96 -17.50
N ALA A 292 -4.63 -4.60 -18.15
CA ALA A 292 -4.74 -4.58 -19.61
C ALA A 292 -5.03 -3.16 -20.15
N LYS A 293 -5.92 -2.41 -19.51
CA LYS A 293 -6.26 -1.04 -19.89
C LYS A 293 -5.08 -0.09 -19.72
N ALA A 294 -4.39 -0.17 -18.59
CA ALA A 294 -3.21 0.67 -18.37
C ALA A 294 -2.07 0.31 -19.36
N ARG A 295 -1.92 -0.98 -19.73
CA ARG A 295 -0.99 -1.38 -20.80
C ARG A 295 -1.35 -0.74 -22.13
N GLU A 296 -2.62 -0.75 -22.50
CA GLU A 296 -3.10 -0.12 -23.73
C GLU A 296 -2.79 1.37 -23.76
N VAL A 297 -3.09 2.10 -22.68
CA VAL A 297 -2.76 3.53 -22.56
C VAL A 297 -1.27 3.79 -22.77
N VAL A 298 -0.42 3.03 -22.09
CA VAL A 298 1.04 3.21 -22.17
C VAL A 298 1.57 2.82 -23.56
N ARG A 299 1.08 1.73 -24.15
CA ARG A 299 1.49 1.31 -25.51
C ARG A 299 1.04 2.31 -26.57
N SER A 300 -0.19 2.79 -26.49
CA SER A 300 -0.71 3.81 -27.41
C SER A 300 0.12 5.09 -27.33
N ARG A 301 0.53 5.50 -26.12
CA ARG A 301 1.44 6.66 -25.98
C ARG A 301 2.83 6.38 -26.56
N LEU A 302 3.41 5.22 -26.26
CA LEU A 302 4.73 4.84 -26.80
C LEU A 302 4.71 4.78 -28.34
N ALA A 303 3.67 4.20 -28.93
CA ALA A 303 3.52 4.13 -30.38
C ALA A 303 3.42 5.53 -31.01
N ALA A 304 2.61 6.41 -30.42
CA ALA A 304 2.50 7.80 -30.85
C ALA A 304 3.84 8.55 -30.74
N LEU A 305 4.58 8.34 -29.65
CA LEU A 305 5.88 8.99 -29.42
C LEU A 305 6.95 8.53 -30.43
N LEU A 306 6.90 7.26 -30.83
CA LEU A 306 7.83 6.67 -31.81
C LEU A 306 7.38 6.84 -33.28
N GLY A 307 6.28 7.55 -33.53
CA GLY A 307 5.72 7.72 -34.88
C GLY A 307 5.25 6.40 -35.52
N LEU A 308 4.94 5.39 -34.71
CA LEU A 308 4.57 4.06 -35.18
C LEU A 308 3.08 4.00 -35.54
N PRO A 309 2.71 3.32 -36.65
CA PRO A 309 1.31 3.17 -37.01
C PRO A 309 0.55 2.33 -35.95
N PRO A 310 -0.77 2.53 -35.80
CA PRO A 310 -1.59 1.66 -34.96
C PRO A 310 -1.38 0.17 -35.31
N GLY A 311 -1.17 -0.67 -34.29
CA GLY A 311 -0.89 -2.12 -34.46
C GLY A 311 0.59 -2.50 -34.54
N PHE A 312 1.53 -1.54 -34.72
CA PHE A 312 2.96 -1.88 -34.82
C PHE A 312 3.53 -2.57 -33.57
N THR A 313 2.99 -2.28 -32.38
CA THR A 313 3.43 -2.92 -31.12
C THR A 313 3.24 -4.44 -31.14
N GLU A 314 2.33 -4.96 -31.96
CA GLU A 314 2.13 -6.40 -32.14
C GLU A 314 3.27 -7.01 -32.96
N ALA A 315 3.77 -6.32 -33.98
CA ALA A 315 4.91 -6.76 -34.78
C ALA A 315 6.22 -6.81 -33.98
N LEU A 316 6.39 -5.94 -32.98
CA LEU A 316 7.57 -5.97 -32.09
C LEU A 316 7.56 -7.13 -31.09
N ARG A 317 6.39 -7.70 -30.78
CA ARG A 317 6.33 -8.88 -29.89
C ARG A 317 7.08 -10.06 -30.49
N ASP A 318 7.00 -10.25 -31.80
CA ASP A 318 7.68 -11.33 -32.51
C ASP A 318 9.21 -11.15 -32.56
N VAL A 319 9.71 -9.92 -32.43
CA VAL A 319 11.14 -9.60 -32.41
C VAL A 319 11.75 -9.74 -31.01
N THR A 320 10.92 -9.62 -29.98
CA THR A 320 11.36 -9.51 -28.58
C THR A 320 11.25 -10.80 -27.79
N GLU A 321 10.85 -11.95 -28.38
CA GLU A 321 11.18 -13.24 -27.77
C GLU A 321 12.70 -13.32 -27.67
N PRO A 322 13.28 -13.17 -26.46
CA PRO A 322 14.69 -13.33 -26.34
C PRO A 322 14.91 -14.81 -26.63
N ARG A 323 15.62 -15.14 -27.71
CA ARG A 323 16.36 -16.39 -27.80
C ARG A 323 17.45 -16.33 -26.73
N ILE A 324 17.05 -16.43 -25.47
CA ILE A 324 17.95 -16.76 -24.38
C ILE A 324 18.48 -18.14 -24.77
N PRO A 325 19.80 -18.33 -24.92
CA PRO A 325 20.33 -19.68 -25.04
C PRO A 325 19.85 -20.44 -23.81
N LEU A 326 18.94 -21.40 -24.01
CA LEU A 326 18.45 -22.30 -22.97
C LEU A 326 19.66 -23.05 -22.41
N GLY A 327 20.25 -22.54 -21.33
CA GLY A 327 21.48 -23.09 -20.76
C GLY A 327 21.88 -22.61 -19.37
N ILE A 328 21.21 -21.59 -18.79
CA ILE A 328 21.46 -21.18 -17.40
C ILE A 328 20.18 -21.38 -16.58
N SER A 329 20.08 -22.56 -16.00
CA SER A 329 19.12 -22.88 -14.94
C SER A 329 19.44 -22.04 -13.71
N ILE A 330 18.60 -21.06 -13.38
CA ILE A 330 18.62 -20.42 -12.06
C ILE A 330 17.83 -21.31 -11.09
N THR A 331 18.35 -22.51 -10.85
CA THR A 331 17.96 -23.35 -9.70
C THR A 331 18.79 -22.90 -8.51
N GLY A 332 18.33 -21.88 -7.80
CA GLY A 332 19.08 -21.38 -6.63
C GLY A 332 18.44 -20.26 -5.81
N LEU A 333 17.18 -19.91 -6.04
CA LEU A 333 16.46 -19.00 -5.14
C LEU A 333 15.61 -19.83 -4.19
N ASP A 334 16.27 -20.28 -3.13
CA ASP A 334 15.67 -20.89 -1.95
C ASP A 334 14.70 -19.87 -1.31
N ARG A 335 13.40 -20.11 -1.49
CA ARG A 335 12.32 -19.35 -0.85
C ARG A 335 12.22 -19.77 0.61
N ARG A 336 13.14 -19.28 1.44
CA ARG A 336 12.95 -19.22 2.89
C ARG A 336 13.43 -17.88 3.43
N ARG A 337 12.48 -17.00 3.72
CA ARG A 337 12.41 -16.20 4.95
C ARG A 337 11.08 -15.48 5.05
#